data_AF-A0AAX4KXV9-F1
#
_entry.id   AF-A0AAX4KXV9-F1
#
_cell.length_a   1.000
_cell.length_b   1.000
_cell.length_c   1.000
_cell.angle_alpha   90.00
_cell.angle_beta   90.00
_cell.angle_gamma   90.00
#
_symmetry.space_group_name_H-M   'P 1'
#
loop_
_entity.id
_entity.type
_entity.pdbx_description
1 polymer ?
#
loop_
_entity_poly.entity_id
_entity_poly.type
_entity_poly.pdbx_seq_one_letter_code
_entity_poly.pdbx_strand_id
1 'polypeptide(L)'
;MVSLYKALMMIGFEKVAPRTLRRGNVEVHLRFGYGEAKWEIHTPLGSATYLSQKRALHGLVLRFAISKEDLEILSSLGVDYAREELINFEKTMKRIEKGSRKAILNYISSIEREQLDFKLNKKRGK
;
A
#
# COMPACT_ATOMS: atom_id res chain seq x y z
N MET A 1 7.06 24.20 -2.51
CA MET A 1 6.92 22.76 -2.78
C MET A 1 7.94 22.01 -1.93
N VAL A 2 7.50 21.08 -1.09
CA VAL A 2 8.39 20.26 -0.25
C VAL A 2 8.87 19.05 -1.06
N SER A 3 10.17 18.74 -1.03
CA SER A 3 10.69 17.54 -1.67
C SER A 3 10.26 16.29 -0.90
N LEU A 4 10.09 15.16 -1.58
CA LEU A 4 9.78 13.87 -0.96
C LEU A 4 10.78 13.55 0.16
N TYR A 5 12.07 13.82 -0.07
CA TYR A 5 13.11 13.55 0.93
C TYR A 5 12.82 14.27 2.25
N LYS A 6 12.53 15.58 2.18
CA LYS A 6 12.20 16.37 3.36
C LYS A 6 10.86 15.95 3.97
N ALA A 7 9.88 15.63 3.13
CA ALA A 7 8.57 15.22 3.59
C ALA A 7 8.62 13.87 4.33
N LEU A 8 9.42 12.91 3.86
CA LEU A 8 9.67 11.64 4.55
C LEU A 8 10.26 11.86 5.95
N MET A 9 11.18 12.82 6.10
CA MET A 9 11.73 13.16 7.42
C MET A 9 10.67 13.67 8.39
N MET A 10 9.65 14.37 7.88
CA MET A 10 8.56 14.90 8.69
C MET A 10 7.57 13.82 9.16
N ILE A 11 7.57 12.65 8.52
CA ILE A 11 6.75 11.48 8.92
C ILE A 11 7.59 10.37 9.58
N GLY A 12 8.71 10.75 10.20
CA GLY A 12 9.49 9.85 11.04
C GLY A 12 10.54 9.00 10.33
N PHE A 13 10.91 9.32 9.09
CA PHE A 13 12.14 8.76 8.51
C PHE A 13 13.36 9.54 9.00
N GLU A 14 14.30 8.84 9.62
CA GLU A 14 15.52 9.43 10.15
C GLU A 14 16.63 9.44 9.11
N LYS A 15 17.41 10.53 9.08
CA LYS A 15 18.61 10.60 8.26
C LYS A 15 19.72 9.79 8.92
N VAL A 16 20.13 8.69 8.29
CA VAL A 16 21.18 7.80 8.80
C VAL A 16 22.52 7.95 8.08
N ALA A 17 22.51 8.45 6.85
CA ALA A 17 23.72 8.74 6.07
C ALA A 17 23.45 9.85 5.04
N PRO A 18 24.46 10.33 4.30
CA PRO A 18 24.24 11.27 3.20
C PRO A 18 23.24 10.72 2.19
N ARG A 19 22.10 11.42 2.03
CA ARG A 19 21.02 11.05 1.10
C ARG A 19 20.38 9.68 1.38
N THR A 20 20.50 9.19 2.61
CA THR A 20 19.87 7.95 3.04
C THR A 20 18.96 8.23 4.23
N LEU A 21 17.72 7.78 4.12
CA LEU A 21 16.71 7.82 5.16
C LEU A 21 16.35 6.41 5.61
N ARG A 22 16.00 6.24 6.89
CA ARG A 22 15.57 4.96 7.45
C ARG A 22 14.36 5.13 8.37
N ARG A 23 13.43 4.18 8.32
CA ARG A 23 12.34 4.02 9.30
C ARG A 23 12.13 2.54 9.57
N GLY A 24 12.51 2.07 10.77
CA GLY A 24 12.56 0.65 11.06
C GLY A 24 13.46 -0.11 10.06
N ASN A 25 12.91 -1.13 9.41
CA ASN A 25 13.60 -1.95 8.40
C ASN A 25 13.43 -1.42 6.96
N VAL A 26 12.94 -0.20 6.79
CA VAL A 26 12.83 0.46 5.48
C VAL A 26 13.99 1.45 5.32
N GLU A 27 14.73 1.33 4.23
CA GLU A 27 15.73 2.31 3.81
C GLU A 27 15.36 2.95 2.47
N VAL A 28 15.64 4.25 2.36
CA VAL A 28 15.42 5.04 1.14
C VAL A 28 16.73 5.75 0.82
N HIS A 29 17.30 5.44 -0.34
CA HIS A 29 18.53 6.05 -0.84
C HIS A 29 18.20 6.95 -2.03
N LEU A 30 18.69 8.19 -1.99
CA LEU A 30 18.58 9.15 -3.07
C LEU A 30 19.95 9.32 -3.75
N ARG A 31 20.09 8.74 -4.94
CA ARG A 31 21.31 8.83 -5.75
C ARG A 31 21.13 9.85 -6.88
N PHE A 32 22.19 10.58 -7.18
CA PHE A 32 22.24 11.52 -8.30
C PHE A 32 23.30 11.02 -9.28
N GLY A 33 22.93 10.85 -10.55
CA GLY A 33 23.87 10.45 -11.61
C GLY A 33 23.41 10.94 -12.96
N TYR A 34 24.34 11.49 -13.76
CA TYR A 34 24.08 11.98 -15.13
C TYR A 34 22.86 12.92 -15.26
N GLY A 35 22.63 13.77 -14.26
CA GLY A 35 21.50 14.71 -14.25
C GLY A 35 20.17 14.16 -13.72
N GLU A 36 20.10 12.88 -13.36
CA GLU A 36 18.87 12.25 -12.89
C GLU A 36 18.95 11.82 -11.42
N ALA A 37 17.83 11.99 -10.71
CA ALA A 37 17.66 11.55 -9.33
C ALA A 37 17.00 10.15 -9.31
N LYS A 38 17.69 9.17 -8.74
CA LYS A 38 17.25 7.79 -8.57
C LYS A 38 16.94 7.51 -7.10
N TRP A 39 15.76 6.97 -6.84
CA TRP A 39 15.25 6.62 -5.53
C TRP A 39 15.28 5.12 -5.37
N GLU A 40 16.18 4.60 -4.55
CA GLU A 40 16.27 3.17 -4.23
C GLU A 40 15.59 2.93 -2.90
N ILE A 41 14.56 2.08 -2.89
CA ILE A 41 13.78 1.74 -1.71
C ILE A 41 14.05 0.28 -1.37
N HIS A 42 14.48 0.03 -0.15
CA HIS A 42 14.75 -1.30 0.39
C HIS A 42 13.80 -1.55 1.55
N THR A 43 13.06 -2.66 1.49
CA THR A 43 12.18 -3.12 2.56
C THR A 43 12.42 -4.61 2.81
N PRO A 44 11.89 -5.19 3.90
CA PRO A 44 11.95 -6.63 4.12
C PRO A 44 11.30 -7.47 3.01
N LEU A 45 10.43 -6.85 2.19
CA LEU A 45 9.74 -7.49 1.07
C LEU A 45 10.51 -7.39 -0.26
N GLY A 46 11.67 -6.73 -0.26
CA GLY A 46 12.54 -6.57 -1.43
C GLY A 46 12.89 -5.11 -1.71
N SER A 47 13.58 -4.89 -2.85
CA SER A 47 14.07 -3.58 -3.25
C SER A 47 13.59 -3.16 -4.63
N ALA A 48 13.47 -1.85 -4.88
CA ALA A 48 13.20 -1.30 -6.20
C ALA A 48 13.77 0.12 -6.38
N THR A 49 14.03 0.48 -7.63
CA THR A 49 14.53 1.80 -8.02
C THR A 49 13.47 2.59 -8.80
N TYR A 50 13.34 3.87 -8.48
CA TYR A 50 12.38 4.78 -9.10
C TYR A 50 13.06 6.05 -9.60
N LEU A 51 12.60 6.54 -10.76
CA LEU A 51 13.19 7.68 -11.46
C LEU A 51 12.50 9.02 -11.14
N SER A 52 11.52 9.03 -10.24
CA SER A 52 10.85 10.26 -9.83
C SER A 52 10.30 10.15 -8.41
N GLN A 53 10.11 11.31 -7.76
CA GLN A 53 9.54 11.41 -6.43
C GLN A 53 8.14 10.77 -6.37
N LYS A 54 7.30 11.06 -7.37
CA LYS A 54 5.96 10.48 -7.47
C LYS A 54 6.00 8.95 -7.51
N ARG A 55 6.85 8.37 -8.36
CA ARG A 55 7.00 6.91 -8.47
C ARG A 55 7.59 6.30 -7.20
N ALA A 56 8.53 6.98 -6.55
CA ALA A 56 9.10 6.55 -5.28
C ALA A 56 8.05 6.51 -4.17
N LEU A 57 7.21 7.55 -4.04
CA LEU A 57 6.12 7.55 -3.06
C LEU A 57 5.14 6.39 -3.30
N HIS A 58 4.72 6.17 -4.55
CA HIS A 58 3.91 5.02 -4.91
C HIS A 58 4.57 3.69 -4.52
N GLY A 59 5.88 3.55 -4.78
CA GLY A 59 6.66 2.39 -4.39
C GLY A 59 6.70 2.11 -2.89
N LEU A 60 6.76 3.18 -2.07
CA LEU A 60 6.69 3.10 -0.61
C LEU A 60 5.31 2.63 -0.15
N VAL A 61 4.23 3.15 -0.74
CA VAL A 61 2.85 2.73 -0.42
C VAL A 61 2.65 1.25 -0.76
N LEU A 62 3.04 0.81 -1.95
CA LEU A 62 2.90 -0.61 -2.37
C LEU A 62 3.67 -1.59 -1.49
N ARG A 63 4.75 -1.14 -0.84
CA ARG A 63 5.57 -1.97 0.06
C ARG A 63 5.17 -1.84 1.52
N PHE A 64 4.04 -1.18 1.81
CA PHE A 64 3.57 -0.88 3.16
C PHE A 64 4.61 -0.13 4.01
N ALA A 65 5.51 0.59 3.34
CA ALA A 65 6.53 1.40 4.00
C ALA A 65 5.97 2.75 4.47
N ILE A 66 4.78 3.13 4.01
CA ILE A 66 4.05 4.36 4.32
C ILE A 66 2.58 3.98 4.51
N SER A 67 1.96 4.51 5.58
CA SER A 67 0.55 4.28 5.90
C SER A 67 -0.38 5.30 5.24
N LYS A 68 -1.70 5.14 5.44
CA LYS A 68 -2.68 6.12 5.00
C LYS A 68 -2.48 7.46 5.73
N GLU A 69 -2.26 7.40 7.04
CA GLU A 69 -2.04 8.56 7.91
C GLU A 69 -0.79 9.34 7.48
N ASP A 70 0.28 8.62 7.14
CA ASP A 70 1.47 9.24 6.55
C ASP A 70 1.13 10.01 5.26
N LEU A 71 0.33 9.42 4.36
CA LEU A 71 -0.07 10.08 3.12
C LEU A 71 -0.96 11.32 3.36
N GLU A 72 -1.84 11.28 4.37
CA GLU A 72 -2.63 12.44 4.81
C GLU A 72 -1.72 13.57 5.28
N ILE A 73 -0.72 13.26 6.10
CA ILE A 73 0.30 14.23 6.54
C ILE A 73 1.06 14.78 5.34
N LEU A 74 1.59 13.93 4.46
CA LEU A 74 2.32 14.36 3.26
C LEU A 74 1.47 15.26 2.36
N SER A 75 0.18 14.94 2.20
CA SER A 75 -0.75 15.79 1.44
C SER A 75 -0.93 17.16 2.10
N SER A 76 -1.03 17.23 3.43
CA SER A 76 -1.13 18.49 4.17
C SER A 76 0.14 19.36 4.05
N LEU A 77 1.30 18.73 3.83
CA LEU A 77 2.59 19.40 3.61
C LEU A 77 2.76 19.92 2.17
N GLY A 78 1.74 19.79 1.32
CA GLY A 78 1.77 20.25 -0.07
C GLY A 78 2.51 19.31 -1.02
N VAL A 79 2.56 18.02 -0.70
CA VAL A 79 3.03 16.97 -1.62
C VAL A 79 1.86 16.52 -2.48
N ASP A 80 1.62 17.18 -3.62
CA ASP A 80 0.39 16.98 -4.42
C ASP A 80 0.16 15.52 -4.86
N TYR A 81 1.23 14.80 -5.20
CA TYR A 81 1.14 13.41 -5.60
C TYR A 81 0.81 12.46 -4.43
N ALA A 82 0.90 12.89 -3.16
CA ALA A 82 0.40 12.12 -2.02
C ALA A 82 -1.13 12.09 -1.99
N ARG A 83 -1.79 13.17 -2.42
CA ARG A 83 -3.26 13.22 -2.56
C ARG A 83 -3.74 12.23 -3.60
N GLU A 84 -3.03 12.11 -4.72
CA GLU A 84 -3.34 11.10 -5.75
C GLU A 84 -3.20 9.68 -5.18
N GLU A 85 -2.14 9.40 -4.42
CA GLU A 85 -1.94 8.10 -3.78
C GLU A 85 -3.02 7.77 -2.74
N LEU A 86 -3.52 8.74 -1.96
CA LEU A 86 -4.67 8.54 -1.07
C LEU A 86 -5.91 8.06 -1.81
N ILE A 87 -6.24 8.72 -2.92
CA ILE A 87 -7.39 8.35 -3.76
C ILE A 87 -7.19 6.92 -4.32
N ASN A 88 -5.97 6.58 -4.74
CA ASN A 88 -5.65 5.24 -5.25
C ASN A 88 -5.75 4.18 -4.15
N PHE A 89 -5.28 4.50 -2.94
CA PHE A 89 -5.35 3.63 -1.78
C PHE A 89 -6.80 3.33 -1.41
N GLU A 90 -7.66 4.35 -1.31
CA GLU A 90 -9.08 4.17 -1.01
C GLU A 90 -9.82 3.37 -2.09
N LYS A 91 -9.53 3.62 -3.37
CA LYS A 91 -10.10 2.83 -4.49
C LYS A 91 -9.68 1.37 -4.39
N THR A 92 -8.42 1.12 -4.03
CA THR A 92 -7.88 -0.24 -3.89
C THR A 92 -8.53 -0.97 -2.72
N MET A 93 -8.63 -0.32 -1.55
CA MET A 93 -9.31 -0.90 -0.38
C MET A 93 -10.78 -1.21 -0.66
N LYS A 94 -11.53 -0.29 -1.28
CA LYS A 94 -12.92 -0.53 -1.68
C LYS A 94 -13.07 -1.73 -2.63
N ARG A 95 -12.12 -1.92 -3.54
CA ARG A 95 -12.11 -3.09 -4.44
C ARG A 95 -11.86 -4.38 -3.67
N ILE A 96 -10.91 -4.38 -2.73
CA ILE A 96 -10.60 -5.52 -1.88
C ILE A 96 -11.84 -5.88 -1.03
N GLU A 97 -12.44 -4.92 -0.34
CA GLU A 97 -13.64 -5.12 0.48
C GLU A 97 -14.80 -5.72 -0.32
N LYS A 98 -15.06 -5.19 -1.52
CA LYS A 98 -16.11 -5.70 -2.42
C LYS A 98 -15.82 -7.14 -2.85
N GLY A 99 -14.57 -7.46 -3.14
CA GLY A 99 -14.11 -8.82 -3.49
C GLY A 99 -14.30 -9.79 -2.33
N SER A 100 -13.82 -9.43 -1.14
CA SER A 100 -13.91 -10.24 0.07
C SER A 100 -15.36 -10.50 0.47
N ARG A 101 -16.22 -9.48 0.45
CA ARG A 101 -17.66 -9.62 0.72
C ARG A 101 -18.32 -10.60 -0.25
N LYS A 102 -18.00 -10.50 -1.55
CA LYS A 102 -18.53 -11.42 -2.56
C LYS A 102 -18.09 -12.87 -2.30
N ALA A 103 -16.80 -13.06 -1.96
CA ALA A 103 -16.28 -14.39 -1.65
C ALA A 103 -16.98 -15.02 -0.43
N ILE A 104 -17.16 -14.24 0.64
CA ILE A 104 -17.87 -14.69 1.85
C ILE A 104 -19.32 -15.06 1.54
N LEU A 105 -20.04 -14.22 0.80
CA LEU A 105 -21.44 -14.50 0.44
C LEU A 105 -21.56 -15.78 -0.38
N ASN A 106 -20.66 -15.99 -1.35
CA ASN A 106 -20.66 -17.21 -2.15
C ASN A 106 -20.47 -18.47 -1.28
N TYR A 107 -19.57 -18.41 -0.29
CA TYR A 107 -19.32 -19.52 0.64
C TYR A 107 -20.52 -19.80 1.55
N ILE A 108 -21.18 -18.77 2.07
CA ILE A 108 -22.40 -18.95 2.88
C ILE A 108 -23.49 -19.62 2.05
N SER A 109 -23.71 -19.14 0.81
CA SER A 109 -24.70 -19.74 -0.08
C SER A 109 -24.38 -21.19 -0.49
N SER A 110 -23.10 -21.59 -0.55
CA SER A 110 -22.77 -23.01 -0.81
C SER A 110 -23.10 -23.88 0.40
N ILE A 111 -22.80 -23.43 1.62
CA ILE A 111 -23.16 -24.14 2.86
C ILE A 111 -24.69 -24.30 2.96
N GLU A 112 -25.45 -23.24 2.70
CA GLU A 112 -26.91 -23.27 2.77
C GLU A 112 -27.51 -24.30 1.81
N ARG A 113 -26.98 -24.40 0.59
CA ARG A 113 -27.40 -25.42 -0.40
C ARG A 113 -27.08 -26.83 0.07
N GLU A 114 -25.86 -27.09 0.53
CA GLU A 114 -25.45 -28.40 1.03
C GLU A 114 -26.33 -28.87 2.20
N GLN A 115 -26.68 -27.96 3.12
CA GLN A 115 -27.60 -28.26 4.22
C GLN A 115 -29.03 -28.57 3.75
N LEU A 116 -29.50 -27.87 2.70
CA LEU A 116 -30.81 -28.09 2.11
C LEU A 116 -30.89 -29.46 1.43
N ASP A 117 -29.88 -29.79 0.64
CA ASP A 117 -29.75 -31.08 -0.06
C ASP A 117 -29.66 -32.24 0.94
N PHE A 118 -28.90 -32.07 2.03
CA PHE A 118 -28.84 -33.05 3.11
C PHE A 118 -30.21 -33.28 3.77
N LYS A 119 -30.95 -32.21 4.06
CA LYS A 119 -32.30 -32.31 4.64
C LYS A 119 -33.30 -32.97 3.69
N LEU A 120 -33.21 -32.69 2.38
CA LEU A 120 -34.08 -33.28 1.36
C LEU A 120 -33.80 -34.77 1.17
N ASN A 121 -32.53 -35.18 1.12
CA ASN A 121 -32.15 -36.60 1.01
C ASN A 121 -32.55 -37.40 2.25
N LYS A 122 -32.44 -36.82 3.45
CA LYS A 122 -32.92 -37.46 4.69
C LYS A 122 -34.45 -37.67 4.73
N LYS A 123 -35.23 -36.83 4.04
CA LYS A 123 -36.69 -36.98 3.92
C LYS A 123 -37.12 -38.04 2.90
N ARG A 124 -36.28 -38.35 1.90
CA ARG A 124 -36.58 -39.33 0.83
C ARG A 124 -36.17 -40.77 1.16
N GLY A 125 -35.35 -40.97 2.20
CA GLY A 125 -34.90 -42.29 2.65
C GLY A 125 -35.75 -42.93 3.77
N LYS A 126 -36.98 -42.45 3.99
CA LYS A 126 -38.01 -43.07 4.83
C LYS A 126 -39.24 -43.30 3.97
#